data_AF-A0A8T6DM22-F1
#
_entry.id   AF-A0A8T6DM22-F1
#
_cell.length_a   1.000
_cell.length_b   1.000
_cell.length_c   1.000
_cell.angle_alpha   90.00
_cell.angle_beta   90.00
_cell.angle_gamma   90.00
#
_symmetry.space_group_name_H-M   'P 1'
#
loop_
_entity.id
_entity.type
_entity.pdbx_description
1 polymer ?
#
loop_
_entity_poly.entity_id
_entity_poly.type
_entity_poly.pdbx_seq_one_letter_code
_entity_poly.pdbx_strand_id
1 'polypeptide(L)'
;ADGQQLLDVLATSWGASGMLTRNGPMLLSGGYGSLAPVRLLAKDLGLVEDAAADLGVPLPLVQRTRALFDEGMAHGLSESDISSLITLLTSQVAAD
;
A
#
# COMPACT_ATOMS: atom_id res chain seq x y z
N ALA A 1 -9.06 -15.23 -12.37
CA ALA A 1 -7.77 -15.93 -12.37
C ALA A 1 -7.44 -16.29 -10.92
N ASP A 2 -6.76 -17.40 -10.68
CA ASP A 2 -6.24 -17.72 -9.35
C ASP A 2 -5.21 -16.65 -8.93
N GLY A 3 -5.27 -16.22 -7.68
CA GLY A 3 -4.42 -15.14 -7.17
C GLY A 3 -2.94 -15.49 -7.22
N GLN A 4 -2.59 -16.76 -6.98
CA GLN A 4 -1.21 -17.24 -7.09
C GLN A 4 -0.71 -17.19 -8.52
N GLN A 5 -1.51 -17.70 -9.47
CA GLN A 5 -1.16 -17.67 -10.90
C GLN A 5 -0.94 -16.23 -11.40
N LEU A 6 -1.73 -15.26 -10.92
CA LEU A 6 -1.54 -13.85 -11.24
C LEU A 6 -0.19 -13.33 -10.72
N LEU A 7 0.16 -13.64 -9.47
CA LEU A 7 1.46 -13.23 -8.90
C LEU A 7 2.63 -13.83 -9.68
N ASP A 8 2.55 -15.10 -10.08
CA ASP A 8 3.64 -15.76 -10.80
C ASP A 8 3.91 -15.10 -12.17
N VAL A 9 2.84 -14.73 -12.88
CA VAL A 9 2.94 -14.00 -14.16
C VAL A 9 3.46 -12.58 -13.94
N LEU A 10 2.98 -11.87 -12.93
CA LEU A 10 3.43 -10.51 -12.65
C LEU A 10 4.90 -10.49 -12.20
N ALA A 11 5.34 -11.47 -11.41
CA ALA A 11 6.71 -11.58 -10.90
C ALA A 11 7.76 -11.90 -11.98
N THR A 12 7.33 -12.42 -13.14
CA THR A 12 8.21 -12.78 -14.26
C THR A 12 8.03 -11.86 -15.48
N SER A 13 7.25 -10.79 -15.34
CA SER A 13 6.96 -9.81 -16.40
C SER A 13 7.41 -8.40 -15.99
N TRP A 14 7.01 -7.40 -16.77
CA TRP A 14 7.37 -5.99 -16.53
C TRP A 14 6.72 -5.41 -15.26
N GLY A 15 5.78 -6.12 -14.63
CA GLY A 15 5.20 -5.77 -13.34
C GLY A 15 6.03 -6.21 -12.12
N ALA A 16 7.14 -6.93 -12.34
CA ALA A 16 7.97 -7.45 -11.26
C ALA A 16 8.59 -6.32 -10.44
N SER A 17 8.49 -6.41 -9.11
CA SER A 17 9.15 -5.48 -8.20
C SER A 17 9.38 -6.14 -6.84
N GLY A 18 10.34 -5.60 -6.07
CA GLY A 18 10.54 -6.05 -4.68
C GLY A 18 9.28 -5.87 -3.83
N MET A 19 8.49 -4.83 -4.08
CA MET A 19 7.22 -4.59 -3.38
C MET A 19 6.16 -5.63 -3.73
N LEU A 20 6.08 -6.07 -5.00
CA LEU A 20 5.18 -7.15 -5.40
C LEU A 20 5.57 -8.47 -4.73
N THR A 21 6.85 -8.84 -4.78
CA THR A 21 7.34 -10.09 -4.18
C THR A 21 7.16 -10.10 -2.67
N ARG A 22 7.37 -8.96 -2.00
CA ARG A 22 7.17 -8.82 -0.55
C ARG A 22 5.69 -8.94 -0.18
N ASN A 23 4.83 -8.16 -0.84
CA ASN A 23 3.46 -7.96 -0.39
C ASN A 23 2.51 -9.03 -0.93
N GLY A 24 2.74 -9.56 -2.13
CA GLY A 24 1.86 -10.53 -2.80
C GLY A 24 1.41 -11.69 -1.91
N PRO A 25 2.30 -12.40 -1.22
CA PRO A 25 1.90 -13.49 -0.31
C PRO A 25 0.99 -13.03 0.84
N MET A 26 1.20 -11.84 1.40
CA MET A 26 0.34 -11.27 2.45
C MET A 26 -1.03 -10.87 1.89
N LEU A 27 -1.07 -10.34 0.67
CA LEU A 27 -2.33 -10.03 -0.01
C LEU A 27 -3.20 -11.29 -0.22
N LEU A 28 -2.59 -12.42 -0.60
CA LEU A 28 -3.32 -13.67 -0.83
C LEU A 28 -3.74 -14.38 0.46
N SER A 29 -2.88 -14.36 1.49
CA SER A 29 -3.15 -15.05 2.75
C SER A 29 -4.09 -14.27 3.68
N GLY A 30 -4.22 -12.96 3.50
CA GLY A 30 -4.98 -12.08 4.41
C GLY A 30 -4.31 -11.89 5.77
N GLY A 31 -3.08 -12.39 5.95
CA GLY A 31 -2.31 -12.25 7.18
C GLY A 31 -1.41 -11.03 7.13
N TYR A 32 -1.74 -9.99 7.91
CA TYR A 32 -1.02 -8.71 7.92
C TYR A 32 -0.20 -8.48 9.20
N GLY A 33 0.49 -9.51 9.67
CA GLY A 33 1.45 -9.40 10.78
C GLY A 33 2.56 -8.40 10.46
N SER A 34 2.90 -7.54 11.42
CA SER A 34 3.70 -6.34 11.15
C SER A 34 5.17 -6.61 10.81
N LEU A 35 5.54 -6.39 9.55
CA LEU A 35 6.93 -6.21 9.09
C LEU A 35 7.24 -4.74 8.72
N ALA A 36 6.23 -3.99 8.27
CA ALA A 36 6.29 -2.55 8.03
C ALA A 36 4.96 -1.88 8.42
N PRO A 37 4.85 -1.32 9.65
CA PRO A 37 3.63 -0.67 10.13
C PRO A 37 3.14 0.46 9.20
N VAL A 38 1.83 0.52 8.94
CA VAL A 38 1.16 1.60 8.19
C VAL A 38 1.57 2.99 8.70
N ARG A 39 1.60 3.18 10.03
CA ARG A 39 1.95 4.49 10.61
C ARG A 39 3.36 4.98 10.25
N LEU A 40 4.30 4.08 10.02
CA LEU A 40 5.67 4.47 9.68
C LEU A 40 5.74 5.02 8.26
N LEU A 41 5.07 4.35 7.32
CA LEU A 41 5.00 4.83 5.95
C LEU A 41 4.12 6.07 5.81
N ALA A 42 3.05 6.20 6.60
CA ALA A 42 2.28 7.45 6.67
C ALA A 42 3.16 8.63 7.11
N LYS A 43 4.02 8.42 8.13
CA LYS A 43 5.01 9.40 8.58
C LYS A 43 6.04 9.72 7.48
N ASP A 44 6.58 8.72 6.80
CA ASP A 44 7.55 8.93 5.72
C ASP A 44 6.93 9.68 4.52
N LEU A 45 5.66 9.42 4.18
CA LEU A 45 4.93 10.15 3.14
C LEU A 45 4.78 11.64 3.51
N GLY A 46 4.52 11.95 4.78
CA GLY A 46 4.50 13.35 5.25
C GLY A 46 5.85 14.06 5.03
N LEU A 47 6.96 13.39 5.36
CA LEU A 47 8.30 13.94 5.11
C LEU A 47 8.57 14.17 3.62
N VAL A 48 8.06 13.29 2.75
CA VAL A 48 8.17 13.45 1.29
C VAL A 48 7.35 14.64 0.81
N GLU A 49 6.14 14.84 1.33
CA GLU A 49 5.28 15.98 0.99
C GLU A 49 5.91 17.31 1.45
N ASP A 50 6.46 17.37 2.66
CA ASP A 50 7.16 18.55 3.18
C ASP A 50 8.35 18.92 2.29
N ALA A 51 9.19 17.94 1.94
CA ALA A 51 10.34 18.16 1.04
C ALA A 51 9.92 18.61 -0.36
N ALA A 52 8.80 18.11 -0.87
CA ALA A 52 8.28 18.50 -2.17
C ALA A 52 7.69 19.91 -2.16
N ALA A 53 7.05 20.32 -1.06
CA ALA A 53 6.55 21.66 -0.85
C ALA A 53 7.68 22.69 -0.85
N ASP A 54 8.79 22.39 -0.16
CA ASP A 54 10.00 23.24 -0.13
C ASP A 54 10.60 23.45 -1.53
N LEU A 55 10.48 22.46 -2.42
CA LEU A 55 10.99 22.50 -3.79
C LEU A 55 9.95 22.98 -4.82
N GLY A 56 8.70 23.19 -4.42
CA GLY A 56 7.59 23.52 -5.33
C GLY A 56 7.27 22.42 -6.35
N VAL A 57 7.52 21.15 -6.01
CA VAL A 57 7.32 20.00 -6.91
C VAL A 57 5.97 19.32 -6.62
N PRO A 58 5.07 19.19 -7.61
CA PRO A 58 3.81 18.48 -7.41
C PRO A 58 4.00 16.95 -7.37
N LEU A 59 3.41 16.28 -6.39
CA LEU A 59 3.47 14.82 -6.22
C LEU A 59 2.07 14.17 -6.17
N PRO A 60 1.31 14.16 -7.29
CA PRO A 60 -0.08 13.71 -7.28
C PRO A 60 -0.26 12.24 -6.83
N LEU A 61 0.68 11.36 -7.16
CA LEU A 61 0.66 9.97 -6.70
C LEU A 61 0.92 9.84 -5.19
N VAL A 62 1.80 10.68 -4.64
CA VAL A 62 2.08 10.69 -3.19
C VAL A 62 0.85 11.20 -2.44
N GLN A 63 0.22 12.28 -2.91
CA GLN A 63 -1.00 12.82 -2.30
C GLN A 63 -2.13 11.78 -2.25
N ARG A 64 -2.35 11.07 -3.36
CA ARG A 64 -3.37 10.01 -3.38
C ARG A 64 -3.00 8.84 -2.47
N THR A 65 -1.73 8.46 -2.45
CA THR A 65 -1.23 7.41 -1.58
C THR A 65 -1.40 7.82 -0.11
N ARG A 66 -1.04 9.05 0.25
CA ARG A 66 -1.17 9.60 1.60
C ARG A 66 -2.61 9.51 2.10
N ALA A 67 -3.58 9.88 1.26
CA ALA A 67 -4.99 9.76 1.60
C ALA A 67 -5.40 8.31 1.94
N LEU A 68 -4.91 7.31 1.20
CA LEU A 68 -5.17 5.89 1.50
C LEU A 68 -4.52 5.45 2.82
N PHE A 69 -3.32 5.94 3.11
CA PHE A 69 -2.64 5.66 4.38
C PHE A 69 -3.36 6.32 5.57
N ASP A 70 -3.84 7.55 5.43
CA ASP A 70 -4.62 8.24 6.46
C ASP A 70 -5.98 7.54 6.70
N GLU A 71 -6.64 7.06 5.64
CA GLU A 71 -7.84 6.21 5.76
C GLU A 71 -7.51 4.93 6.56
N GLY A 72 -6.42 4.23 6.22
CA GLY A 72 -5.99 3.04 6.95
C GLY A 72 -5.72 3.31 8.44
N MET A 73 -5.07 4.43 8.76
CA MET A 73 -4.90 4.86 10.15
C MET A 73 -6.24 5.05 10.86
N ALA A 74 -7.21 5.69 10.22
CA ALA A 74 -8.56 5.90 10.76
C ALA A 74 -9.34 4.58 10.96
N HIS A 75 -9.07 3.57 10.13
CA HIS A 75 -9.65 2.23 10.23
C HIS A 75 -8.89 1.29 11.19
N GLY A 76 -7.95 1.81 11.99
CA GLY A 76 -7.25 1.03 13.01
C GLY A 76 -6.11 0.15 12.48
N LEU A 77 -5.65 0.37 11.24
CA LEU A 77 -4.58 -0.40 10.61
C LEU A 77 -3.17 0.10 10.97
N SER A 78 -3.05 1.04 11.91
CA SER A 78 -1.77 1.69 12.27
C SER A 78 -0.60 0.72 12.47
N GLU A 79 -0.83 -0.34 13.24
CA GLU A 79 0.18 -1.36 13.55
C GLU A 79 0.14 -2.57 12.61
N SER A 80 -0.73 -2.58 11.61
CA SER A 80 -0.75 -3.62 10.59
C SER A 80 0.34 -3.37 9.55
N ASP A 81 0.75 -4.42 8.83
CA ASP A 81 1.64 -4.23 7.67
C ASP A 81 0.94 -3.37 6.60
N ILE A 82 1.72 -2.59 5.84
CA ILE A 82 1.21 -1.76 4.73
C ILE A 82 0.37 -2.51 3.70
N SER A 83 0.59 -3.82 3.54
CA SER A 83 -0.23 -4.67 2.68
C SER A 83 -1.70 -4.78 3.15
N SER A 84 -2.00 -4.50 4.41
CA SER A 84 -3.37 -4.48 4.95
C SER A 84 -4.28 -3.43 4.31
N LEU A 85 -3.73 -2.39 3.70
CA LEU A 85 -4.51 -1.36 3.01
C LEU A 85 -5.33 -1.91 1.83
N ILE A 86 -5.00 -3.12 1.34
CA ILE A 86 -5.83 -3.82 0.33
C ILE A 86 -7.27 -4.03 0.82
N THR A 87 -7.48 -4.19 2.13
CA THR A 87 -8.80 -4.41 2.72
C THR A 87 -9.75 -3.23 2.48
N LEU A 88 -9.21 -2.00 2.48
CA LEU A 88 -9.96 -0.79 2.15
C LEU A 88 -10.38 -0.80 0.68
N LEU A 89 -9.44 -1.11 -0.22
CA LEU A 89 -9.69 -1.14 -1.65
C LEU A 89 -10.70 -2.23 -2.05
N THR A 90 -10.60 -3.42 -1.45
CA THR A 90 -11.56 -4.51 -1.69
C THR A 90 -12.94 -4.16 -1.15
N SER A 91 -13.04 -3.45 0.00
CA SER A 91 -14.33 -3.01 0.53
C SER A 91 -15.04 -2.01 -0.39
N GLN A 92 -14.28 -1.15 -1.07
CA GLN A 92 -14.81 -0.18 -2.03
C GLN A 92 -15.37 -0.87 -3.28
N VAL A 93 -14.66 -1.89 -3.80
CA VAL A 93 -15.13 -2.67 -4.96
C VAL A 93 -16.39 -3.50 -4.65
N ALA A 94 -16.60 -3.91 -3.40
CA ALA A 94 -17.79 -4.65 -2.99
C ALA A 94 -19.03 -3.75 -2.78
N ALA A 95 -18.84 -2.42 -2.71
CA ALA A 95 -19.90 -1.44 -2.54
C ALA A 95 -20.46 -0.90 -3.87
N ASP A 96 -19.77 -1.18 -4.98
CA ASP A 96 -20.16 -0.87 -6.37
C ASP A 96 -20.84 -2.06 -7.06
#